data_AF-A0A150N9W2-F1
#
_entry.id   AF-A0A150N9W2-F1
#
_cell.length_a   1.000
_cell.length_b   1.000
_cell.length_c   1.000
_cell.angle_alpha   90.00
_cell.angle_beta   90.00
_cell.angle_gamma   90.00
#
_symmetry.space_group_name_H-M   'P 1'
#
loop_
_entity.id
_entity.type
_entity.pdbx_description
1 polymer ?
#
loop_
_entity_poly.entity_id
_entity_poly.type
_entity_poly.pdbx_seq_one_letter_code
_entity_poly.pdbx_strand_id
1 'polypeptide(L)'
;MTKVHVVLRKEDIDEMALADRKVAVVFDVLLATSSITAVLAAGARSVIPVRDAEEAKEIALRLPEGSYELVGEYEGRTIVGFHPPAPLFLQTVCPEKTVVLSTTNGTVALRKAMPARAVYAASLLNSPAVSEHIGRSHKEETVIAICAGSSGRFCLEDFYGAGYFVHCLVEQGIAAAELSDSAMAAWLF
;
A
#
# COMPACT_ATOMS: atom_id res chain seq x y z
N MET A 1 18.61 -4.77 15.52
CA MET A 1 17.25 -4.69 16.09
C MET A 1 16.36 -3.99 15.07
N THR A 2 15.12 -4.46 14.90
CA THR A 2 14.17 -3.94 13.91
C THR A 2 13.51 -2.69 14.47
N LYS A 3 13.82 -1.53 13.87
CA LYS A 3 13.17 -0.26 14.18
C LYS A 3 11.91 -0.10 13.34
N VAL A 4 10.91 0.59 13.89
CA VAL A 4 9.65 0.88 13.18
C VAL A 4 9.41 2.37 13.14
N HIS A 5 9.19 2.90 11.94
CA HIS A 5 8.84 4.30 11.71
C HIS A 5 7.50 4.41 11.00
N VAL A 6 6.75 5.48 11.29
CA VAL A 6 5.58 5.88 10.50
C VAL A 6 5.86 7.21 9.79
N VAL A 7 5.63 7.23 8.48
CA VAL A 7 5.64 8.41 7.62
C VAL A 7 4.19 8.81 7.35
N LEU A 8 3.87 10.09 7.53
CA LEU A 8 2.47 10.57 7.61
C LEU A 8 1.81 10.86 6.27
N ARG A 9 2.60 10.96 5.20
CA ARG A 9 2.14 11.20 3.81
C ARG A 9 3.25 10.88 2.83
N LYS A 10 2.91 10.58 1.58
CA LYS A 10 3.88 10.23 0.51
C LYS A 10 4.85 11.35 0.14
N GLU A 11 4.54 12.60 0.49
CA GLU A 11 5.42 13.75 0.26
C GLU A 11 6.61 13.78 1.21
N ASP A 12 6.51 13.14 2.38
CA ASP A 12 7.58 13.08 3.39
C ASP A 12 8.48 11.84 3.21
N ILE A 13 8.30 11.09 2.12
CA ILE A 13 9.18 9.98 1.76
C ILE A 13 10.52 10.53 1.28
N ASP A 14 11.59 10.21 2.01
CA ASP A 14 12.96 10.36 1.54
C ASP A 14 13.39 9.07 0.81
N GLU A 15 13.34 9.10 -0.52
CA GLU A 15 13.67 7.96 -1.39
C GLU A 15 15.12 7.49 -1.23
N MET A 16 16.06 8.40 -0.99
CA MET A 16 17.46 8.05 -0.77
C MET A 16 17.63 7.37 0.59
N ALA A 17 16.94 7.87 1.61
CA ALA A 17 16.94 7.23 2.91
C ALA A 17 16.22 5.88 2.90
N LEU A 18 15.24 5.63 2.02
CA LEU A 18 14.58 4.32 1.91
C LEU A 18 15.48 3.21 1.36
N ALA A 19 16.57 3.56 0.67
CA ALA A 19 17.52 2.59 0.20
C ALA A 19 18.21 1.84 1.36
N ASP A 20 18.56 0.57 1.11
CA ASP A 20 19.29 -0.33 2.00
C ASP A 20 18.62 -0.71 3.34
N ARG A 21 18.40 -2.03 3.53
CA ARG A 21 17.91 -2.65 4.78
C ARG A 21 16.60 -2.09 5.35
N LYS A 22 15.73 -1.57 4.50
CA LYS A 22 14.41 -1.06 4.86
C LYS A 22 13.29 -1.79 4.12
N VAL A 23 12.23 -2.08 4.85
CA VAL A 23 10.97 -2.60 4.33
C VAL A 23 9.95 -1.49 4.37
N ALA A 24 9.33 -1.19 3.23
CA ALA A 24 8.25 -0.22 3.15
C ALA A 24 6.89 -0.93 3.19
N VAL A 25 5.97 -0.41 4.00
CA VAL A 25 4.57 -0.87 4.06
C VAL A 25 3.66 0.32 3.83
N VAL A 26 2.99 0.35 2.68
CA VAL A 26 2.17 1.50 2.26
C VAL A 26 0.73 1.29 2.68
N PHE A 27 0.12 2.36 3.18
CA PHE A 27 -1.27 2.49 3.59
C PHE A 27 -1.94 3.61 2.80
N ASP A 28 -2.92 3.24 1.99
CA ASP A 28 -3.93 4.12 1.38
C ASP A 28 -5.25 3.39 1.63
N VAL A 29 -5.77 3.56 2.84
CA VAL A 29 -6.87 2.74 3.37
C VAL A 29 -8.15 3.04 2.59
N LEU A 30 -8.34 4.30 2.17
CA LEU A 30 -9.45 4.75 1.34
C LEU A 30 -8.93 5.30 0.00
N LEU A 31 -8.73 4.47 -1.01
CA LEU A 31 -9.10 3.05 -1.12
C LEU A 31 -8.05 2.16 -1.80
N ALA A 32 -6.87 2.67 -2.16
CA ALA A 32 -5.97 1.96 -3.07
C ALA A 32 -5.44 0.63 -2.48
N THR A 33 -4.92 0.66 -1.25
CA THR A 33 -4.33 -0.55 -0.62
C THR A 33 -5.38 -1.54 -0.14
N SER A 34 -6.56 -1.05 0.29
CA SER A 34 -7.73 -1.90 0.57
C SER A 34 -8.22 -2.59 -0.71
N SER A 35 -8.21 -1.90 -1.85
CA SER A 35 -8.57 -2.48 -3.15
C SER A 35 -7.57 -3.55 -3.59
N ILE A 36 -6.26 -3.27 -3.50
CA ILE A 36 -5.20 -4.25 -3.78
C ILE A 36 -5.40 -5.51 -2.93
N THR A 37 -5.62 -5.34 -1.63
CA THR A 37 -5.83 -6.46 -0.71
C THR A 37 -7.05 -7.28 -1.10
N ALA A 38 -8.18 -6.61 -1.37
CA ALA A 38 -9.44 -7.27 -1.67
C ALA A 38 -9.41 -8.06 -2.99
N VAL A 39 -8.81 -7.52 -4.05
CA VAL A 39 -8.76 -8.20 -5.36
C VAL A 39 -7.81 -9.39 -5.35
N LEU A 40 -6.65 -9.26 -4.68
CA LEU A 40 -5.72 -10.39 -4.53
C LEU A 40 -6.35 -11.51 -3.69
N ALA A 41 -7.06 -11.17 -2.62
CA ALA A 41 -7.81 -12.14 -1.83
C ALA A 41 -8.93 -12.83 -2.62
N ALA A 42 -9.51 -12.15 -3.62
CA ALA A 42 -10.53 -12.70 -4.52
C ALA A 42 -9.97 -13.43 -5.76
N GLY A 43 -8.65 -13.67 -5.81
CA GLY A 43 -8.02 -14.45 -6.87
C GLY A 43 -7.61 -13.65 -8.11
N ALA A 44 -7.48 -12.32 -8.03
CA ALA A 44 -6.79 -11.57 -9.07
C ALA A 44 -5.36 -12.09 -9.24
N ARG A 45 -4.89 -12.20 -10.49
CA ARG A 45 -3.58 -12.78 -10.81
C ARG A 45 -2.44 -11.91 -10.29
N SER A 46 -2.58 -10.60 -10.43
CA SER A 46 -1.63 -9.61 -9.97
C SER A 46 -2.27 -8.22 -9.99
N VAL A 47 -1.62 -7.27 -9.32
CA VAL A 47 -1.95 -5.84 -9.42
C VAL A 47 -0.70 -5.09 -9.90
N ILE A 48 -0.87 -4.21 -10.88
CA ILE A 48 0.19 -3.36 -11.44
C ILE A 48 -0.18 -1.90 -11.13
N PRO A 49 0.42 -1.29 -10.09
CA PRO A 49 0.26 0.13 -9.81
C PRO A 49 0.97 0.97 -10.86
N VAL A 50 0.23 1.86 -11.53
CA VAL A 50 0.75 2.78 -12.55
C VAL A 50 0.55 4.24 -12.13
N ARG A 51 1.33 5.12 -12.77
CA ARG A 51 1.38 6.57 -12.50
C ARG A 51 0.09 7.26 -12.89
N ASP A 52 -0.46 6.92 -14.05
CA ASP A 52 -1.61 7.60 -14.64
C ASP A 52 -2.38 6.69 -15.61
N ALA A 53 -3.47 7.23 -16.16
CA ALA A 53 -4.33 6.55 -17.11
C ALA A 53 -3.63 6.20 -18.43
N GLU A 54 -2.63 6.98 -18.85
CA GLU A 54 -1.92 6.73 -20.10
C GLU A 54 -0.97 5.54 -19.94
N GLU A 55 -0.18 5.49 -18.86
CA GLU A 55 0.65 4.32 -18.54
C GLU A 55 -0.22 3.06 -18.35
N ALA A 56 -1.41 3.19 -17.76
CA ALA A 56 -2.35 2.07 -17.62
C ALA A 56 -2.73 1.48 -18.99
N LYS A 57 -3.07 2.34 -19.96
CA LYS A 57 -3.41 1.93 -21.33
C LYS A 57 -2.22 1.32 -22.05
N GLU A 58 -1.01 1.89 -21.88
CA GLU A 58 0.22 1.34 -22.46
C GLU A 58 0.53 -0.07 -21.94
N ILE A 59 0.35 -0.31 -20.64
CA ILE A 59 0.51 -1.64 -20.05
C ILE A 59 -0.57 -2.59 -20.57
N ALA A 60 -1.82 -2.15 -20.65
CA ALA A 60 -2.93 -2.93 -21.19
C ALA A 60 -2.69 -3.42 -22.63
N LEU A 61 -2.07 -2.60 -23.49
CA LEU A 61 -1.71 -3.00 -24.86
C LEU A 61 -0.71 -4.16 -24.92
N ARG A 62 0.02 -4.43 -23.84
CA ARG A 62 1.00 -5.53 -23.74
C ARG A 62 0.41 -6.79 -23.10
N LEU A 63 -0.82 -6.72 -22.61
CA LEU A 63 -1.51 -7.83 -21.97
C LEU A 63 -2.49 -8.49 -22.96
N PRO A 64 -2.67 -9.83 -22.90
CA PRO A 64 -3.68 -10.51 -23.71
C PRO A 64 -5.08 -9.93 -23.49
N GLU A 65 -5.88 -9.84 -24.55
CA GLU A 65 -7.26 -9.40 -24.47
C GLU A 65 -8.07 -10.25 -23.46
N GLY A 66 -8.89 -9.60 -22.64
CA GLY A 66 -9.69 -10.25 -21.60
C GLY A 66 -8.91 -10.73 -20.36
N SER A 67 -7.58 -10.58 -20.33
CA SER A 67 -6.74 -11.01 -19.20
C SER A 67 -6.51 -9.94 -18.12
N TYR A 68 -7.07 -8.74 -18.30
CA TYR A 68 -6.83 -7.61 -17.41
C TYR A 68 -8.08 -6.76 -17.20
N GLU A 69 -8.04 -5.95 -16.13
CA GLU A 69 -8.98 -4.86 -15.89
C GLU A 69 -8.24 -3.55 -15.62
N LEU A 70 -8.74 -2.46 -16.20
CA LEU A 70 -8.29 -1.11 -15.89
C LEU A 70 -9.09 -0.58 -14.71
N VAL A 71 -8.42 -0.22 -13.62
CA VAL A 71 -9.05 0.23 -12.39
C VAL A 71 -8.42 1.53 -11.95
N GLY A 72 -9.22 2.52 -11.58
CA GLY A 72 -8.61 3.74 -11.07
C GLY A 72 -9.50 4.95 -10.92
N GLU A 73 -8.92 5.94 -10.27
CA GLU A 73 -9.51 7.24 -10.03
C GLU A 73 -8.47 8.35 -10.19
N TYR A 74 -8.96 9.56 -10.48
CA TYR A 74 -8.20 10.79 -10.41
C TYR A 74 -9.03 11.84 -9.65
N GLU A 75 -8.48 12.37 -8.56
CA GLU A 75 -9.15 13.33 -7.67
C GLU A 75 -10.55 12.88 -7.20
N GLY A 76 -10.67 11.61 -6.84
CA GLY A 76 -11.88 10.96 -6.34
C GLY A 76 -12.88 10.56 -7.43
N ARG A 77 -12.56 10.79 -8.71
CA ARG A 77 -13.45 10.45 -9.84
C ARG A 77 -12.91 9.27 -10.62
N THR A 78 -13.76 8.29 -10.90
CA THR A 78 -13.39 7.15 -11.76
C THR A 78 -12.94 7.64 -13.13
N ILE A 79 -11.81 7.11 -13.58
CA ILE A 79 -11.24 7.45 -14.89
C ILE A 79 -12.16 6.90 -16.00
N VAL A 80 -12.38 7.67 -17.06
CA VAL A 80 -13.25 7.24 -18.17
C VAL A 80 -12.70 5.96 -18.81
N GLY A 81 -13.55 4.93 -18.89
CA GLY A 81 -13.19 3.60 -19.41
C GLY A 81 -12.54 2.67 -18.38
N PHE A 82 -12.44 3.09 -17.11
CA PHE A 82 -11.89 2.29 -16.01
C PHE A 82 -13.01 1.89 -15.06
N HIS A 83 -12.76 0.84 -14.28
CA HIS A 83 -13.54 0.47 -13.13
C HIS A 83 -13.19 1.34 -11.90
N PRO A 84 -14.16 1.62 -11.01
CA PRO A 84 -13.87 2.33 -9.77
C PRO A 84 -12.98 1.48 -8.85
N PRO A 85 -12.07 2.09 -8.06
CA PRO A 85 -11.24 1.38 -7.08
C PRO A 85 -12.04 1.02 -5.82
N ALA A 86 -13.21 0.40 -6.00
CA ALA A 86 -14.13 0.03 -4.94
C ALA A 86 -13.93 -1.46 -4.61
N PRO A 87 -13.40 -1.82 -3.42
CA PRO A 87 -12.98 -3.19 -3.11
C PRO A 87 -14.03 -4.26 -3.40
N LEU A 88 -15.27 -4.10 -2.92
CA LEU A 88 -16.35 -5.08 -3.09
C LEU A 88 -16.75 -5.29 -4.54
N PHE A 89 -16.77 -4.21 -5.33
CA PHE A 89 -17.08 -4.30 -6.75
C PHE A 89 -15.96 -5.05 -7.49
N LEU A 90 -14.70 -4.70 -7.24
CA LEU A 90 -13.56 -5.30 -7.92
C LEU A 90 -13.43 -6.81 -7.65
N GLN A 91 -13.81 -7.28 -6.46
CA GLN A 91 -13.84 -8.72 -6.15
C GLN A 91 -14.74 -9.52 -7.11
N THR A 92 -15.72 -8.89 -7.73
CA THR A 92 -16.63 -9.56 -8.67
C THR A 92 -16.14 -9.56 -10.13
N VAL A 93 -15.29 -8.61 -10.52
CA VAL A 93 -14.89 -8.41 -11.92
C VAL A 93 -13.43 -8.75 -12.22
N CYS A 94 -12.57 -8.77 -11.20
CA CYS A 94 -11.13 -9.00 -11.30
C CYS A 94 -10.59 -10.43 -11.01
N PRO A 95 -11.37 -11.46 -10.60
CA PRO A 95 -10.81 -12.81 -10.43
C PRO A 95 -10.08 -13.32 -11.68
N GLU A 96 -8.94 -13.99 -11.49
CA GLU A 96 -8.03 -14.53 -12.53
C GLU A 96 -7.41 -13.49 -13.49
N LYS A 97 -7.71 -12.21 -13.32
CA LYS A 97 -7.23 -11.11 -14.17
C LYS A 97 -6.09 -10.34 -13.52
N THR A 98 -5.26 -9.72 -14.35
CA THR A 98 -4.29 -8.70 -13.95
C THR A 98 -5.01 -7.36 -13.76
N VAL A 99 -4.89 -6.74 -12.60
CA VAL A 99 -5.48 -5.41 -12.35
C VAL A 99 -4.44 -4.33 -12.62
N VAL A 100 -4.68 -3.45 -13.59
CA VAL A 100 -3.84 -2.27 -13.82
C VAL A 100 -4.47 -1.10 -13.06
N LEU A 101 -3.85 -0.71 -11.96
CA LEU A 101 -4.41 0.21 -10.98
C LEU A 101 -3.76 1.59 -11.10
N SER A 102 -4.55 2.66 -11.24
CA SER A 102 -4.08 4.05 -11.18
C SER A 102 -4.88 4.84 -10.14
N THR A 103 -4.21 5.44 -9.16
CA THR A 103 -4.87 6.28 -8.15
C THR A 103 -4.02 7.52 -7.87
N THR A 104 -4.66 8.57 -7.36
CA THR A 104 -4.02 9.86 -7.07
C THR A 104 -2.94 9.73 -6.00
N ASN A 105 -3.14 8.88 -4.98
CA ASN A 105 -2.28 8.81 -3.81
C ASN A 105 -1.53 7.48 -3.67
N GLY A 106 -2.25 6.36 -3.58
CA GLY A 106 -1.67 5.06 -3.24
C GLY A 106 -0.66 4.52 -4.24
N THR A 107 -0.95 4.57 -5.55
CA THR A 107 0.03 4.12 -6.56
C THR A 107 1.27 5.00 -6.59
N VAL A 108 1.13 6.31 -6.32
CA VAL A 108 2.28 7.22 -6.17
C VAL A 108 3.11 6.85 -4.94
N ALA A 109 2.47 6.58 -3.79
CA ALA A 109 3.16 6.16 -2.56
C ALA A 109 3.91 4.83 -2.73
N LEU A 110 3.28 3.84 -3.39
CA LEU A 110 3.90 2.54 -3.70
C LEU A 110 5.14 2.69 -4.59
N ARG A 111 5.07 3.56 -5.60
CA ARG A 111 6.21 3.80 -6.51
C ARG A 111 7.35 4.53 -5.82
N LYS A 112 7.05 5.55 -5.01
CA LYS A 112 8.05 6.24 -4.18
C LYS A 112 8.72 5.30 -3.16
N ALA A 113 8.03 4.25 -2.74
CA ALA A 113 8.58 3.25 -1.84
C ALA A 113 9.50 2.22 -2.52
N MET A 114 9.55 2.15 -3.87
CA MET A 114 10.33 1.15 -4.62
C MET A 114 11.83 1.08 -4.32
N PRO A 115 12.52 2.15 -3.89
CA PRO A 115 13.92 2.04 -3.47
C PRO A 115 14.13 1.16 -2.21
N ALA A 116 13.08 0.89 -1.44
CA ALA A 116 13.13 -0.02 -0.30
C ALA A 116 13.44 -1.46 -0.75
N ARG A 117 14.02 -2.26 0.15
CA ARG A 117 14.37 -3.66 -0.12
C ARG A 117 13.16 -4.52 -0.47
N ALA A 118 12.03 -4.21 0.16
CA ALA A 118 10.74 -4.80 -0.14
C ALA A 118 9.64 -3.77 0.10
N VAL A 119 8.58 -3.84 -0.71
CA VAL A 119 7.40 -2.98 -0.62
C VAL A 119 6.15 -3.84 -0.46
N TYR A 120 5.35 -3.52 0.55
CA TYR A 120 4.07 -4.16 0.82
C TYR A 120 2.94 -3.15 0.73
N ALA A 121 1.80 -3.55 0.17
CA ALA A 121 0.54 -2.84 0.34
C ALA A 121 -0.20 -3.46 1.53
N ALA A 122 -0.56 -2.64 2.51
CA ALA A 122 -1.31 -3.08 3.68
C ALA A 122 -2.51 -2.17 3.93
N SER A 123 -3.54 -2.76 4.51
CA SER A 123 -4.77 -2.11 4.93
C SER A 123 -5.27 -2.79 6.20
N LEU A 124 -6.35 -2.27 6.77
CA LEU A 124 -7.04 -2.91 7.90
C LEU A 124 -7.42 -4.39 7.62
N LEU A 125 -7.54 -4.77 6.34
CA LEU A 125 -7.95 -6.11 5.91
C LEU A 125 -6.83 -7.16 6.01
N ASN A 126 -5.55 -6.75 6.03
CA ASN A 126 -4.42 -7.69 5.98
C ASN A 126 -3.24 -7.34 6.90
N SER A 127 -3.31 -6.31 7.73
CA SER A 127 -2.22 -5.94 8.65
C SER A 127 -1.70 -7.11 9.50
N PRO A 128 -2.52 -8.03 10.06
CA PRO A 128 -2.01 -9.20 10.77
C PRO A 128 -1.13 -10.09 9.89
N ALA A 129 -1.58 -10.41 8.68
CA ALA A 129 -0.84 -11.27 7.75
C ALA A 129 0.47 -10.60 7.27
N VAL A 130 0.44 -9.29 7.00
CA VAL A 130 1.62 -8.54 6.57
C VAL A 130 2.65 -8.44 7.70
N SER A 131 2.22 -8.15 8.94
CA SER A 131 3.12 -8.08 10.10
C SER A 131 3.77 -9.42 10.43
N GLU A 132 3.02 -10.51 10.40
CA GLU A 132 3.53 -11.87 10.57
C GLU A 132 4.57 -12.22 9.50
N HIS A 133 4.29 -11.90 8.23
CA HIS A 133 5.22 -12.14 7.14
C HIS A 133 6.51 -11.32 7.31
N ILE A 134 6.41 -10.05 7.69
CA ILE A 134 7.57 -9.18 7.92
C ILE A 134 8.43 -9.70 9.07
N GLY A 135 7.83 -10.08 10.21
CA GLY A 135 8.57 -10.63 11.35
C GLY A 135 9.34 -11.91 11.02
N ARG A 136 8.86 -12.70 10.05
CA ARG A 136 9.54 -13.91 9.57
C ARG A 136 10.63 -13.62 8.54
N SER A 137 10.31 -12.81 7.54
CA SER A 137 11.12 -12.65 6.32
C SER A 137 12.18 -11.54 6.40
N HIS A 138 11.96 -10.53 7.24
CA HIS A 138 12.74 -9.29 7.26
C HIS A 138 13.33 -8.99 8.64
N LYS A 139 13.99 -10.01 9.21
CA LYS A 139 14.64 -9.88 10.51
C LYS A 139 15.76 -8.83 10.45
N GLU A 140 15.81 -7.98 11.48
CA GLU A 140 16.82 -6.92 11.62
C GLU A 140 16.79 -5.84 10.53
N GLU A 141 15.75 -5.79 9.71
CA GLU A 141 15.50 -4.69 8.80
C GLU A 141 14.64 -3.63 9.51
N THR A 142 14.77 -2.38 9.08
CA THR A 142 13.92 -1.29 9.58
C THR A 142 12.62 -1.27 8.80
N VAL A 143 11.48 -1.22 9.50
CA VAL A 143 10.16 -1.14 8.89
C VAL A 143 9.72 0.32 8.82
N ILE A 144 9.32 0.76 7.63
CA ILE A 144 8.77 2.09 7.38
C ILE A 144 7.33 1.92 6.94
N ALA A 145 6.39 2.19 7.85
CA ALA A 145 4.97 2.29 7.53
C ALA A 145 4.69 3.67 6.91
N ILE A 146 4.12 3.70 5.71
CA ILE A 146 3.98 4.91 4.89
C ILE A 146 2.50 5.15 4.66
N CYS A 147 1.96 6.20 5.26
CA CYS A 147 0.64 6.72 4.89
C CYS A 147 0.75 7.41 3.52
N ALA A 148 -0.18 7.14 2.62
CA ALA A 148 -0.21 7.78 1.31
C ALA A 148 -0.62 9.25 1.44
N GLY A 149 -1.52 9.54 2.38
CA GLY A 149 -2.11 10.87 2.55
C GLY A 149 -2.95 11.27 1.33
N SER A 150 -3.50 12.47 1.35
CA SER A 150 -4.31 12.98 0.24
C SER A 150 -3.99 14.44 -0.05
N SER A 151 -3.67 14.74 -1.32
CA SER A 151 -3.34 16.09 -1.79
C SER A 151 -2.31 16.82 -0.90
N GLY A 152 -1.25 16.12 -0.49
CA GLY A 152 -0.19 16.66 0.37
C GLY A 152 -0.55 16.77 1.85
N ARG A 153 -1.68 16.21 2.28
CA ARG A 153 -2.19 16.29 3.65
C ARG A 153 -2.20 14.93 4.32
N PHE A 154 -2.10 14.97 5.65
CA PHE A 154 -2.32 13.83 6.52
C PHE A 154 -3.74 13.26 6.34
N CYS A 155 -3.83 11.94 6.33
CA CYS A 155 -5.09 11.18 6.28
C CYS A 155 -5.26 10.38 7.57
N LEU A 156 -6.41 10.51 8.21
CA LEU A 156 -6.69 9.87 9.50
C LEU A 156 -6.77 8.35 9.35
N GLU A 157 -7.43 7.89 8.31
CA GLU A 157 -7.65 6.50 7.97
C GLU A 157 -6.34 5.76 7.70
N ASP A 158 -5.40 6.40 6.98
CA ASP A 158 -4.09 5.82 6.70
C ASP A 158 -3.27 5.69 7.97
N PHE A 159 -3.29 6.73 8.81
CA PHE A 159 -2.58 6.73 10.09
C PHE A 159 -3.14 5.69 11.06
N TYR A 160 -4.46 5.56 11.13
CA TYR A 160 -5.11 4.50 11.90
C TYR A 160 -4.75 3.11 11.37
N GLY A 161 -4.74 2.93 10.03
CA GLY A 161 -4.29 1.69 9.40
C GLY A 161 -2.84 1.33 9.72
N ALA A 162 -1.94 2.31 9.67
CA ALA A 162 -0.55 2.17 10.07
C ALA A 162 -0.44 1.82 11.57
N GLY A 163 -1.21 2.48 12.44
CA GLY A 163 -1.29 2.20 13.87
C GLY A 163 -1.70 0.76 14.18
N TYR A 164 -2.74 0.26 13.51
CA TYR A 164 -3.16 -1.13 13.63
C TYR A 164 -2.07 -2.12 13.17
N PHE A 165 -1.35 -1.81 12.09
CA PHE A 165 -0.19 -2.61 11.68
C PHE A 165 0.95 -2.59 12.69
N VAL A 166 1.28 -1.42 13.27
CA VAL A 166 2.29 -1.30 14.33
C VAL A 166 1.85 -2.11 15.56
N HIS A 167 0.57 -2.07 15.92
CA HIS A 167 0.01 -2.91 16.98
C HIS A 167 0.29 -4.39 16.73
N CYS A 168 0.00 -4.87 15.52
CA CYS A 168 0.26 -6.26 15.15
C CYS A 168 1.76 -6.61 15.24
N LEU A 169 2.67 -5.71 14.83
CA LEU A 169 4.12 -5.92 14.97
C LEU A 169 4.55 -6.03 16.44
N VAL A 170 3.97 -5.23 17.33
CA VAL A 170 4.23 -5.32 18.78
C VAL A 170 3.74 -6.66 19.34
N GLU A 171 2.57 -7.14 18.92
CA GLU A 171 2.08 -8.48 19.27
C GLU A 171 3.01 -9.61 18.76
N GLN A 172 3.71 -9.39 17.64
CA GLN A 172 4.75 -10.29 17.13
C GLN A 172 6.10 -10.17 17.85
N GLY A 173 6.20 -9.33 18.89
CA GLY A 173 7.38 -9.22 19.75
C GLY A 173 8.32 -8.06 19.43
N ILE A 174 7.93 -7.11 18.57
CA ILE A 174 8.68 -5.85 18.45
C ILE A 174 8.50 -5.03 19.73
N ALA A 175 9.60 -4.71 20.39
CA ALA A 175 9.57 -3.93 21.62
C ALA A 175 9.14 -2.48 21.36
N ALA A 176 8.35 -1.91 22.27
CA ALA A 176 7.91 -0.51 22.20
C ALA A 176 9.08 0.50 22.11
N ALA A 177 10.25 0.16 22.66
CA ALA A 177 11.46 0.98 22.59
C ALA A 177 12.07 1.07 21.18
N GLU A 178 11.66 0.21 20.24
CA GLU A 178 12.10 0.22 18.84
C GLU A 178 11.17 1.05 17.94
N LEU A 179 10.09 1.60 18.48
CA LEU A 179 9.17 2.48 17.76
C LEU A 179 9.71 3.91 17.78
N SER A 180 9.71 4.59 16.63
CA SER A 180 9.90 6.05 16.60
C SER A 180 8.69 6.76 17.20
N ASP A 181 8.82 8.06 17.53
CA ASP A 181 7.72 8.87 18.06
C ASP A 181 6.46 8.82 17.18
N SER A 182 6.63 8.87 15.85
CA SER A 182 5.51 8.75 14.92
C SER A 182 4.85 7.36 14.93
N ALA A 183 5.63 6.28 15.09
CA ALA A 183 5.10 4.93 15.22
C ALA A 183 4.42 4.70 16.56
N MET A 184 4.98 5.23 17.64
CA MET A 184 4.37 5.26 18.97
C MET A 184 3.06 6.02 18.96
N ALA A 185 3.02 7.20 18.33
CA ALA A 185 1.81 8.01 18.20
C ALA A 185 0.72 7.26 17.40
N ALA A 186 1.08 6.57 16.31
CA ALA A 186 0.13 5.77 15.55
C ALA A 186 -0.39 4.57 16.34
N TRP A 187 0.48 3.91 17.12
CA TRP A 187 0.11 2.75 17.93
C TRP A 187 -0.84 3.09 19.09
N LEU A 188 -0.73 4.30 19.64
CA LEU A 188 -1.54 4.77 20.78
C LEU A 188 -2.83 5.50 20.37
N PHE A 189 -3.00 5.81 19.08
CA PHE A 189 -4.16 6.51 18.54
C PHE A 189 -5.37 5.58 18.37
#